data_AF-A0A090VK72-F1
#
_entry.id   AF-A0A090VK72-F1
#
_cell.length_a   1.000
_cell.length_b   1.000
_cell.length_c   1.000
_cell.angle_alpha   90.00
_cell.angle_beta   90.00
_cell.angle_gamma   90.00
#
_symmetry.space_group_name_H-M   'P 1'
#
loop_
_entity.id
_entity.type
_entity.pdbx_description
1 polymer ?
#
loop_
_entity_poly.entity_id
_entity_poly.type
_entity_poly.pdbx_seq_one_letter_code
_entity_poly.pdbx_strand_id
1 'polypeptide(L)'
;MKHHFADFLDREGNYWTTIPNRERHTYKADFEIENKNEVKILTISKTQEEKHWKQIFDCPNLEELTLNEPSHEQIQEIKTLTNLKRLRISFYRAKNIEFIEKLYNIEELVLEYVSGFSDLSPLRNLKKLKSLHCENLRRVSNFDGLSGIQSLKFLGIRGTLDWKQPIENFNFFKGLPNLEVFTVWEVITKKEYPAFLPLTKLNKLKKISIHYSYFSTEEYVLIQTALPNVNGTKWEPINIYKSRHIPLPSDDVRFNLTD
;
A
#
# COMPACT_ATOMS: atom_id res chain seq x y z
N MET A 1 -13.51 4.83 -12.37
CA MET A 1 -13.95 5.76 -11.31
C MET A 1 -12.83 5.83 -10.27
N LYS A 2 -12.47 7.03 -9.76
CA LYS A 2 -11.46 7.14 -8.70
C LYS A 2 -12.15 6.81 -7.38
N HIS A 3 -11.99 5.59 -6.90
CA HIS A 3 -12.47 5.19 -5.59
C HIS A 3 -11.34 5.41 -4.62
N HIS A 4 -11.39 6.38 -3.71
CA HIS A 4 -10.55 6.35 -2.50
C HIS A 4 -10.96 7.42 -1.50
N PHE A 5 -11.74 7.01 -0.51
CA PHE A 5 -12.18 7.87 0.60
C PHE A 5 -11.74 7.33 1.97
N ALA A 6 -11.24 6.08 2.05
CA ALA A 6 -10.91 5.42 3.30
C ALA A 6 -9.39 5.39 3.55
N ASP A 7 -9.02 5.38 4.83
CA ASP A 7 -7.65 5.08 5.28
C ASP A 7 -7.55 3.58 5.55
N PHE A 8 -6.80 2.87 4.72
CA PHE A 8 -6.64 1.40 4.81
C PHE A 8 -5.36 0.96 5.51
N LEU A 9 -4.60 1.92 6.06
CA LEU A 9 -3.41 1.63 6.84
C LEU A 9 -3.82 1.04 8.20
N ASP A 10 -3.17 -0.06 8.58
CA ASP A 10 -3.33 -0.64 9.91
C ASP A 10 -2.64 0.28 10.94
N ARG A 11 -3.44 1.02 11.70
CA ARG A 11 -2.93 1.99 12.68
C ARG A 11 -2.53 1.37 14.01
N GLU A 12 -2.64 0.05 14.17
CA GLU A 12 -2.15 -0.63 15.37
C GLU A 12 -0.62 -0.78 15.34
N GLY A 13 0.04 -0.72 16.50
CA GLY A 13 1.44 -1.12 16.64
C GLY A 13 2.51 -0.13 16.14
N ASN A 14 2.18 1.16 15.98
CA ASN A 14 3.12 2.24 15.63
C ASN A 14 3.90 2.03 14.32
N TYR A 15 3.37 1.26 13.36
CA TYR A 15 4.00 1.11 12.04
C TYR A 15 3.78 2.33 11.14
N TRP A 16 2.76 3.13 11.41
CA TRP A 16 2.40 4.30 10.59
C TRP A 16 2.20 5.53 11.47
N THR A 17 2.86 6.61 11.11
CA THR A 17 2.73 7.96 11.69
C THR A 17 2.28 8.99 10.65
N THR A 18 2.26 8.63 9.36
CA THR A 18 1.68 9.44 8.28
C THR A 18 0.24 9.82 8.60
N ILE A 19 -0.18 11.01 8.22
CA ILE A 19 -1.54 11.47 8.45
C ILE A 19 -2.57 10.51 7.82
N PRO A 20 -3.77 10.40 8.43
CA PRO A 20 -4.88 9.68 7.81
C PRO A 20 -5.19 10.20 6.41
N ASN A 21 -5.48 9.29 5.48
CA ASN A 21 -5.76 9.65 4.08
C ASN A 21 -6.89 10.69 3.95
N ARG A 22 -7.91 10.61 4.81
CA ARG A 22 -9.03 11.56 4.88
C ARG A 22 -8.61 13.00 5.24
N GLU A 23 -7.50 13.16 5.94
CA GLU A 23 -7.00 14.46 6.44
C GLU A 23 -6.03 15.14 5.47
N ARG A 24 -5.61 14.45 4.39
CA ARG A 24 -4.62 14.98 3.42
C ARG A 24 -5.02 16.32 2.81
N HIS A 25 -6.32 16.56 2.66
CA HIS A 25 -6.85 17.79 2.03
C HIS A 25 -6.64 19.03 2.90
N THR A 26 -6.52 18.88 4.22
CA THR A 26 -6.23 19.98 5.15
C THR A 26 -4.83 20.57 4.94
N TYR A 27 -3.90 19.81 4.34
CA TYR A 27 -2.50 20.21 4.17
C TYR A 27 -2.18 20.66 2.74
N LYS A 28 -3.19 21.00 1.94
CA LYS A 28 -3.00 21.36 0.54
C LYS A 28 -2.21 22.67 0.41
N ALA A 29 -1.10 22.66 -0.34
CA ALA A 29 -0.32 23.87 -0.64
C ALA A 29 -0.99 24.69 -1.77
N ASP A 30 -2.15 25.29 -1.52
CA ASP A 30 -2.87 26.16 -2.48
C ASP A 30 -2.95 27.63 -2.04
N PHE A 31 -2.02 28.04 -1.18
CA PHE A 31 -1.86 29.38 -0.62
C PHE A 31 -0.39 29.77 -0.49
N GLU A 32 -0.12 31.02 -0.13
CA GLU A 32 1.23 31.49 0.20
C GLU A 32 1.63 31.09 1.63
N ILE A 33 2.76 30.40 1.77
CA ILE A 33 3.29 29.90 3.04
C ILE A 33 4.16 30.99 3.67
N GLU A 34 3.58 31.71 4.64
CA GLU A 34 4.29 32.79 5.34
C GLU A 34 5.47 32.26 6.19
N ASN A 35 5.25 31.22 6.99
CA ASN A 35 6.27 30.67 7.89
C ASN A 35 6.71 29.25 7.49
N LYS A 36 7.61 29.19 6.50
CA LYS A 36 8.14 27.95 5.92
C LYS A 36 8.88 27.05 6.92
N ASN A 37 9.37 27.61 8.03
CA ASN A 37 10.08 26.85 9.07
C ASN A 37 9.14 25.99 9.94
N GLU A 38 7.86 26.34 10.02
CA GLU A 38 6.89 25.60 10.84
C GLU A 38 6.21 24.47 10.07
N VAL A 39 6.32 24.49 8.73
CA VAL A 39 5.67 23.52 7.86
C VAL A 39 6.39 22.17 7.90
N LYS A 40 5.63 21.14 8.30
CA LYS A 40 6.11 19.75 8.35
C LYS A 40 5.38 18.80 7.41
N ILE A 41 4.18 19.18 6.97
CA ILE A 41 3.26 18.31 6.23
C ILE A 41 2.63 19.15 5.12
N LEU A 42 2.72 18.67 3.88
CA LEU A 42 2.05 19.29 2.74
C LEU A 42 1.44 18.24 1.82
N THR A 43 0.42 18.67 1.08
CA THR A 43 -0.21 17.93 0.00
C THR A 43 -0.13 18.77 -1.27
N ILE A 44 0.36 18.16 -2.35
CA ILE A 44 0.35 18.77 -3.68
C ILE A 44 -0.37 17.92 -4.72
N SER A 45 -0.92 18.57 -5.75
CA SER A 45 -1.63 18.00 -6.88
C SER A 45 -1.36 18.83 -8.14
N LYS A 46 -1.62 18.26 -9.32
CA LYS A 46 -1.48 18.98 -10.60
C LYS A 46 -2.42 20.18 -10.77
N THR A 47 -3.39 20.35 -9.89
CA THR A 47 -4.42 21.40 -9.98
C THR A 47 -4.02 22.69 -9.26
N GLN A 48 -2.94 22.67 -8.50
CA GLN A 48 -2.43 23.86 -7.81
C GLN A 48 -1.64 24.74 -8.78
N GLU A 49 -1.71 26.05 -8.55
CA GLU A 49 -0.85 27.00 -9.24
C GLU A 49 0.63 26.71 -8.95
N GLU A 50 1.48 26.89 -9.96
CA GLU A 50 2.90 26.58 -9.88
C GLU A 50 3.59 27.26 -8.70
N LYS A 51 3.29 28.54 -8.52
CA LYS A 51 3.81 29.36 -7.43
C LYS A 51 3.58 28.75 -6.05
N HIS A 52 2.43 28.08 -5.81
CA HIS A 52 2.09 27.56 -4.49
C HIS A 52 2.78 26.24 -4.18
N TRP A 53 2.79 25.29 -5.13
CA TRP A 53 3.43 24.01 -4.87
C TRP A 53 4.96 24.10 -4.90
N LYS A 54 5.57 25.04 -5.62
CA LYS A 54 7.03 25.23 -5.60
C LYS A 54 7.56 25.70 -4.26
N GLN A 55 6.74 26.33 -3.40
CA GLN A 55 7.17 26.72 -2.05
C GLN A 55 7.54 25.52 -1.15
N ILE A 56 7.16 24.29 -1.51
CA ILE A 56 7.53 23.09 -0.72
C ILE A 56 9.05 22.93 -0.62
N PHE A 57 9.81 23.37 -1.62
CA PHE A 57 11.27 23.27 -1.65
C PHE A 57 11.95 24.27 -0.70
N ASP A 58 11.22 25.31 -0.30
CA ASP A 58 11.69 26.31 0.65
C ASP A 58 11.29 25.98 2.10
N CYS A 59 10.62 24.85 2.34
CA CYS A 59 10.19 24.39 3.67
C CYS A 59 11.22 23.42 4.27
N PRO A 60 12.21 23.88 5.07
CA PRO A 60 13.35 23.05 5.48
C PRO A 60 12.97 21.87 6.39
N ASN A 61 11.83 22.00 7.09
CA ASN A 61 11.34 21.04 8.07
C ASN A 61 10.22 20.14 7.50
N LEU A 62 10.00 20.13 6.18
CA LEU A 62 9.03 19.27 5.54
C LEU A 62 9.43 17.80 5.71
N GLU A 63 8.65 17.04 6.47
CA GLU A 63 8.90 15.62 6.74
C GLU A 63 7.91 14.70 6.03
N GLU A 64 6.72 15.21 5.70
CA GLU A 64 5.66 14.44 5.09
C GLU A 64 5.07 15.14 3.87
N LEU A 65 4.98 14.40 2.77
CA LEU A 65 4.44 14.89 1.51
C LEU A 65 3.41 13.91 0.97
N THR A 66 2.23 14.43 0.63
CA THR A 66 1.24 13.71 -0.18
C THR A 66 1.22 14.28 -1.59
N LEU A 67 1.44 13.43 -2.58
CA LEU A 67 1.29 13.71 -4.01
C LEU A 67 -0.02 13.12 -4.51
N ASN A 68 -1.10 13.91 -4.52
CA ASN A 68 -2.40 13.46 -4.99
C ASN A 68 -2.65 13.89 -6.43
N GLU A 69 -2.61 12.93 -7.36
CA GLU A 69 -2.67 13.20 -8.80
C GLU A 69 -1.65 14.26 -9.25
N PRO A 70 -0.35 14.04 -8.98
CA PRO A 70 0.69 14.99 -9.31
C PRO A 70 0.93 15.09 -10.83
N SER A 71 1.49 16.21 -11.27
CA SER A 71 2.06 16.34 -12.61
C SER A 71 3.38 15.57 -12.72
N HIS A 72 3.87 15.36 -13.95
CA HIS A 72 5.17 14.74 -14.15
C HIS A 72 6.32 15.61 -13.60
N GLU A 73 6.24 16.92 -13.77
CA GLU A 73 7.21 17.89 -13.23
C GLU A 73 7.30 17.80 -11.71
N GLN A 74 6.14 17.83 -11.02
CA GLN A 74 6.08 17.69 -9.56
C GLN A 74 6.82 16.42 -9.09
N ILE A 75 6.57 15.27 -9.73
CA ILE A 75 7.26 14.00 -9.40
C ILE A 75 8.77 14.06 -9.65
N GLN A 76 9.23 14.72 -10.71
CA GLN A 76 10.66 14.80 -11.00
C GLN A 76 11.40 15.73 -10.06
N GLU A 77 10.75 16.76 -9.54
CA GLU A 77 11.38 17.73 -8.65
C GLU A 77 11.45 17.26 -7.19
N ILE A 78 10.52 16.41 -6.70
CA ILE A 78 10.55 15.96 -5.29
C ILE A 78 11.85 15.25 -4.88
N LYS A 79 12.65 14.75 -5.84
CA LYS A 79 13.92 14.03 -5.58
C LYS A 79 14.93 14.85 -4.77
N THR A 80 14.76 16.17 -4.69
CA THR A 80 15.57 17.09 -3.89
C THR A 80 15.16 17.16 -2.42
N LEU A 81 13.92 16.73 -2.08
CA LEU A 81 13.34 16.77 -0.73
C LEU A 81 13.87 15.60 0.13
N THR A 82 15.17 15.56 0.32
CA THR A 82 15.86 14.43 0.98
C THR A 82 15.55 14.30 2.47
N ASN A 83 14.93 15.31 3.10
CA ASN A 83 14.49 15.28 4.50
C ASN A 83 13.16 14.53 4.71
N LEU A 84 12.45 14.17 3.64
CA LEU A 84 11.18 13.47 3.75
C LEU A 84 11.35 12.13 4.47
N LYS A 85 10.48 11.91 5.46
CA LYS A 85 10.33 10.66 6.19
C LYS A 85 9.10 9.89 5.75
N ARG A 86 8.07 10.59 5.24
CA ARG A 86 6.78 10.00 4.91
C ARG A 86 6.32 10.49 3.55
N LEU A 87 6.01 9.56 2.65
CA LEU A 87 5.60 9.88 1.29
C LEU A 87 4.37 9.08 0.92
N ARG A 88 3.33 9.78 0.48
CA ARG A 88 2.14 9.19 -0.14
C ARG A 88 2.05 9.65 -1.58
N ILE A 89 1.88 8.73 -2.51
CA ILE A 89 1.64 9.03 -3.92
C ILE A 89 0.35 8.34 -4.34
N SER A 90 -0.60 9.13 -4.83
CA SER A 90 -1.89 8.64 -5.28
C SER A 90 -2.15 9.06 -6.73
N PHE A 91 -2.72 8.16 -7.53
CA PHE A 91 -3.19 8.44 -8.90
C PHE A 91 -2.12 8.99 -9.85
N TYR A 92 -1.00 8.26 -9.99
CA TYR A 92 0.08 8.65 -10.90
C TYR A 92 0.43 7.53 -11.88
N ARG A 93 0.66 7.88 -13.15
CA ARG A 93 1.11 6.93 -14.18
C ARG A 93 2.60 7.09 -14.39
N ALA A 94 3.39 6.34 -13.63
CA ALA A 94 4.83 6.35 -13.65
C ALA A 94 5.38 5.43 -14.75
N LYS A 95 6.44 5.85 -15.45
CA LYS A 95 7.22 4.95 -16.32
C LYS A 95 8.14 4.03 -15.50
N ASN A 96 8.70 4.57 -14.41
CA ASN A 96 9.50 3.90 -13.39
C ASN A 96 9.29 4.63 -12.05
N ILE A 97 9.90 4.12 -10.98
CA ILE A 97 9.88 4.76 -9.64
C ILE A 97 11.29 5.17 -9.16
N GLU A 98 12.23 5.38 -10.08
CA GLU A 98 13.63 5.75 -9.78
C GLU A 98 13.75 7.09 -9.04
N PHE A 99 12.76 7.98 -9.18
CA PHE A 99 12.72 9.25 -8.45
C PHE A 99 12.71 9.06 -6.92
N ILE A 100 12.28 7.90 -6.41
CA ILE A 100 12.27 7.57 -4.99
C ILE A 100 13.68 7.27 -4.45
N GLU A 101 14.63 6.85 -5.28
CA GLU A 101 15.95 6.38 -4.83
C GLU A 101 16.77 7.44 -4.09
N LYS A 102 16.50 8.72 -4.35
CA LYS A 102 17.16 9.85 -3.69
C LYS A 102 16.53 10.22 -2.34
N LEU A 103 15.37 9.68 -2.00
CA LEU A 103 14.64 9.96 -0.76
C LEU A 103 15.06 9.01 0.35
N TYR A 104 16.37 8.93 0.63
CA TYR A 104 16.97 7.92 1.50
C TYR A 104 16.50 7.96 2.98
N ASN A 105 15.83 9.05 3.40
CA ASN A 105 15.25 9.18 4.74
C ASN A 105 13.82 8.65 4.87
N ILE A 106 13.19 8.18 3.79
CA ILE A 106 11.82 7.66 3.83
C ILE A 106 11.73 6.45 4.78
N GLU A 107 10.81 6.55 5.73
CA GLU A 107 10.44 5.53 6.70
C GLU A 107 9.09 4.90 6.37
N GLU A 108 8.16 5.68 5.80
CA GLU A 108 6.81 5.26 5.45
C GLU A 108 6.49 5.64 4.01
N LEU A 109 6.11 4.64 3.20
CA LEU A 109 5.78 4.84 1.79
C LEU A 109 4.41 4.24 1.48
N VAL A 110 3.55 5.08 0.89
CA VAL A 110 2.23 4.69 0.42
C VAL A 110 2.12 4.94 -1.08
N LEU A 111 1.87 3.89 -1.86
CA LEU A 111 1.64 3.95 -3.30
C LEU A 111 0.22 3.45 -3.62
N GLU A 112 -0.67 4.35 -4.01
CA GLU A 112 -2.08 4.06 -4.28
C GLU A 112 -2.44 4.44 -5.72
N TYR A 113 -2.86 3.48 -6.54
CA TYR A 113 -3.11 3.71 -7.97
C TYR A 113 -1.89 4.30 -8.72
N VAL A 114 -0.69 3.95 -8.27
CA VAL A 114 0.54 4.28 -9.00
C VAL A 114 0.81 3.15 -9.98
N SER A 115 0.76 3.45 -11.28
CA SER A 115 0.76 2.41 -12.32
C SER A 115 1.75 2.73 -13.44
N GLY A 116 2.03 1.74 -14.28
CA GLY A 116 2.83 1.92 -15.51
C GLY A 116 4.25 1.35 -15.42
N PHE A 117 4.70 1.01 -14.21
CA PHE A 117 5.96 0.35 -13.92
C PHE A 117 5.72 -1.09 -13.42
N SER A 118 6.76 -1.92 -13.48
CA SER A 118 6.75 -3.30 -12.96
C SER A 118 7.89 -3.60 -12.01
N ASP A 119 8.97 -2.80 -12.04
CA ASP A 119 10.13 -2.99 -11.20
C ASP A 119 10.02 -2.21 -9.88
N LEU A 120 10.13 -2.93 -8.76
CA LEU A 120 10.16 -2.40 -7.41
C LEU A 120 11.58 -2.30 -6.83
N SER A 121 12.61 -2.71 -7.57
CA SER A 121 14.00 -2.68 -7.12
C SER A 121 14.52 -1.30 -6.65
N PRO A 122 14.03 -0.15 -7.17
CA PRO A 122 14.42 1.16 -6.64
C PRO A 122 14.13 1.35 -5.14
N LEU A 123 13.12 0.65 -4.59
CA LEU A 123 12.77 0.74 -3.17
C LEU A 123 13.88 0.18 -2.25
N ARG A 124 14.80 -0.64 -2.77
CA ARG A 124 15.95 -1.16 -2.01
C ARG A 124 16.91 -0.07 -1.55
N ASN A 125 16.86 1.11 -2.16
CA ASN A 125 17.68 2.25 -1.76
C ASN A 125 17.14 2.95 -0.50
N LEU A 126 15.88 2.72 -0.14
CA LEU A 126 15.25 3.28 1.06
C LEU A 126 15.65 2.50 2.32
N LYS A 127 16.88 2.70 2.80
CA LYS A 127 17.45 1.94 3.93
C LYS A 127 16.73 2.16 5.27
N LYS A 128 15.89 3.20 5.37
CA LYS A 128 15.07 3.50 6.54
C LYS A 128 13.61 3.07 6.39
N LEU A 129 13.20 2.51 5.25
CA LEU A 129 11.81 2.15 4.98
C LEU A 129 11.34 1.06 5.95
N LYS A 130 10.46 1.44 6.88
CA LYS A 130 9.85 0.56 7.89
C LYS A 130 8.49 0.05 7.43
N SER A 131 7.75 0.86 6.67
CA SER A 131 6.37 0.55 6.32
C SER A 131 6.08 0.86 4.87
N LEU A 132 5.56 -0.14 4.16
CA LEU A 132 5.18 -0.04 2.75
C LEU A 132 3.72 -0.46 2.57
N HIS A 133 2.95 0.39 1.92
CA HIS A 133 1.61 0.11 1.47
C HIS A 133 1.52 0.28 -0.05
N CYS A 134 1.07 -0.77 -0.72
CA CYS A 134 0.87 -0.81 -2.15
C CYS A 134 -0.59 -1.13 -2.46
N GLU A 135 -1.28 -0.26 -3.17
CA GLU A 135 -2.64 -0.50 -3.63
C GLU A 135 -2.77 -0.22 -5.12
N ASN A 136 -3.37 -1.16 -5.85
CA ASN A 136 -3.69 -1.00 -7.27
C ASN A 136 -2.47 -0.65 -8.14
N LEU A 137 -1.34 -1.35 -7.93
CA LEU A 137 -0.12 -1.16 -8.70
C LEU A 137 -0.20 -1.93 -10.02
N ARG A 138 -0.97 -1.39 -10.97
CA ARG A 138 -1.15 -2.03 -12.29
C ARG A 138 0.20 -2.19 -13.00
N ARG A 139 0.43 -3.42 -13.49
CA ARG A 139 1.67 -3.96 -14.11
C ARG A 139 2.72 -4.48 -13.13
N VAL A 140 2.60 -4.21 -11.83
CA VAL A 140 3.38 -4.91 -10.82
C VAL A 140 2.70 -6.26 -10.55
N SER A 141 3.47 -7.33 -10.66
CA SER A 141 3.05 -8.65 -10.17
C SER A 141 4.20 -9.43 -9.56
N ASN A 142 5.43 -9.13 -9.98
CA ASN A 142 6.63 -9.56 -9.28
C ASN A 142 6.98 -8.56 -8.16
N PHE A 143 7.09 -9.06 -6.93
CA PHE A 143 7.45 -8.28 -5.74
C PHE A 143 8.87 -8.58 -5.23
N ASP A 144 9.68 -9.35 -5.96
CA ASP A 144 11.08 -9.66 -5.61
C ASP A 144 11.96 -8.41 -5.55
N GLY A 145 11.54 -7.32 -6.19
CA GLY A 145 12.15 -5.99 -6.00
C GLY A 145 12.21 -5.55 -4.53
N LEU A 146 11.34 -6.06 -3.66
CA LEU A 146 11.36 -5.77 -2.21
C LEU A 146 12.44 -6.56 -1.44
N SER A 147 12.96 -7.65 -2.01
CA SER A 147 13.98 -8.48 -1.37
C SER A 147 15.22 -7.65 -1.03
N GLY A 148 15.69 -7.74 0.22
CA GLY A 148 16.85 -7.00 0.72
C GLY A 148 16.54 -5.69 1.44
N ILE A 149 15.27 -5.28 1.54
CA ILE A 149 14.85 -4.16 2.39
C ILE A 149 14.82 -4.62 3.85
N GLN A 150 16.00 -4.69 4.48
CA GLN A 150 16.15 -5.20 5.85
C GLN A 150 15.41 -4.37 6.91
N SER A 151 15.10 -3.11 6.63
CA SER A 151 14.37 -2.21 7.54
C SER A 151 12.87 -2.46 7.56
N LEU A 152 12.31 -3.18 6.58
CA LEU A 152 10.87 -3.31 6.40
C LEU A 152 10.24 -4.19 7.49
N LYS A 153 9.27 -3.60 8.21
CA LYS A 153 8.52 -4.22 9.30
C LYS A 153 7.05 -4.42 8.94
N PHE A 154 6.48 -3.53 8.13
CA PHE A 154 5.08 -3.61 7.69
C PHE A 154 5.01 -3.65 6.17
N LEU A 155 4.27 -4.62 5.63
CA LEU A 155 3.94 -4.71 4.21
C LEU A 155 2.44 -4.93 4.01
N GLY A 156 1.79 -3.97 3.34
CA GLY A 156 0.42 -4.10 2.84
C GLY A 156 0.39 -4.17 1.32
N ILE A 157 -0.27 -5.18 0.76
CA ILE A 157 -0.50 -5.30 -0.69
C ILE A 157 -2.00 -5.43 -0.93
N ARG A 158 -2.58 -4.49 -1.68
CA ARG A 158 -4.01 -4.41 -1.91
C ARG A 158 -4.37 -4.28 -3.38
N GLY A 159 -5.42 -4.97 -3.79
CA GLY A 159 -6.22 -4.60 -4.95
C GLY A 159 -7.34 -3.64 -4.55
N THR A 160 -8.38 -3.62 -5.37
CA THR A 160 -9.59 -2.83 -5.20
C THR A 160 -10.81 -3.72 -5.38
N LEU A 161 -12.00 -3.23 -5.02
CA LEU A 161 -13.25 -3.99 -5.16
C LEU A 161 -13.52 -4.48 -6.59
N ASP A 162 -13.02 -3.73 -7.59
CA ASP A 162 -13.17 -4.01 -9.02
C ASP A 162 -11.93 -4.66 -9.66
N TRP A 163 -10.82 -4.82 -8.92
CA TRP A 163 -9.59 -5.34 -9.49
C TRP A 163 -8.68 -6.00 -8.45
N LYS A 164 -8.35 -7.28 -8.67
CA LYS A 164 -7.43 -8.02 -7.81
C LYS A 164 -5.98 -7.75 -8.17
N GLN A 165 -5.14 -7.40 -7.18
CA GLN A 165 -3.70 -7.24 -7.38
C GLN A 165 -3.06 -8.60 -7.65
N PRO A 166 -2.48 -8.84 -8.84
CA PRO A 166 -1.75 -10.07 -9.11
C PRO A 166 -0.44 -10.09 -8.34
N ILE A 167 -0.13 -11.24 -7.76
CA ILE A 167 1.15 -11.56 -7.13
C ILE A 167 1.67 -12.82 -7.82
N GLU A 168 2.85 -12.74 -8.44
CA GLU A 168 3.43 -13.87 -9.16
C GLU A 168 3.73 -15.03 -8.22
N ASN A 169 4.36 -14.72 -7.08
CA ASN A 169 4.65 -15.63 -5.99
C ASN A 169 5.07 -14.82 -4.74
N PHE A 170 5.25 -15.51 -3.61
CA PHE A 170 5.65 -14.90 -2.33
C PHE A 170 7.13 -15.13 -1.94
N ASN A 171 8.02 -15.42 -2.91
CA ASN A 171 9.43 -15.71 -2.61
C ASN A 171 10.19 -14.51 -2.02
N PHE A 172 9.73 -13.28 -2.30
CA PHE A 172 10.30 -12.05 -1.75
C PHE A 172 10.38 -12.03 -0.21
N PHE A 173 9.56 -12.82 0.51
CA PHE A 173 9.68 -12.96 1.96
C PHE A 173 11.06 -13.46 2.41
N LYS A 174 11.76 -14.27 1.61
CA LYS A 174 13.13 -14.71 1.91
C LYS A 174 14.10 -13.55 2.13
N GLY A 175 13.84 -12.40 1.50
CA GLY A 175 14.63 -11.17 1.62
C GLY A 175 14.08 -10.15 2.61
N LEU A 176 13.04 -10.47 3.39
CA LEU A 176 12.39 -9.58 4.36
C LEU A 176 12.46 -10.16 5.78
N PRO A 177 13.66 -10.42 6.34
CA PRO A 177 13.82 -11.16 7.59
C PRO A 177 13.27 -10.44 8.83
N ASN A 178 12.99 -9.13 8.73
CA ASN A 178 12.49 -8.30 9.81
C ASN A 178 11.01 -7.94 9.71
N LEU A 179 10.27 -8.57 8.79
CA LEU A 179 8.85 -8.30 8.62
C LEU A 179 8.06 -8.76 9.86
N GLU A 180 7.27 -7.84 10.40
CA GLU A 180 6.45 -8.04 11.61
C GLU A 180 4.96 -8.13 11.27
N VAL A 181 4.51 -7.40 10.23
CA VAL A 181 3.11 -7.40 9.81
C VAL A 181 3.00 -7.53 8.30
N PHE A 182 2.16 -8.47 7.87
CA PHE A 182 1.83 -8.66 6.46
C PHE A 182 0.31 -8.64 6.25
N THR A 183 -0.18 -7.72 5.41
CA THR A 183 -1.61 -7.60 5.11
C THR A 183 -1.85 -7.71 3.61
N VAL A 184 -2.87 -8.49 3.22
CA VAL A 184 -3.33 -8.59 1.84
C VAL A 184 -4.84 -8.45 1.74
N TRP A 185 -5.28 -7.70 0.74
CA TRP A 185 -6.70 -7.51 0.45
C TRP A 185 -6.97 -7.39 -1.05
N GLU A 186 -8.00 -8.05 -1.57
CA GLU A 186 -8.28 -8.15 -3.01
C GLU A 186 -7.04 -8.51 -3.85
N VAL A 187 -6.43 -9.66 -3.58
CA VAL A 187 -5.25 -10.14 -4.32
C VAL A 187 -5.54 -11.46 -5.03
N ILE A 188 -4.71 -11.80 -6.02
CA ILE A 188 -4.68 -13.12 -6.65
C ILE A 188 -3.24 -13.60 -6.80
N THR A 189 -2.94 -14.82 -6.37
CA THR A 189 -1.62 -15.44 -6.59
C THR A 189 -1.62 -16.21 -7.91
N LYS A 190 -0.53 -16.10 -8.68
CA LYS A 190 -0.28 -16.95 -9.86
C LYS A 190 0.44 -18.25 -9.48
N LYS A 191 1.03 -18.32 -8.28
CA LYS A 191 1.69 -19.51 -7.77
C LYS A 191 0.65 -20.46 -7.19
N GLU A 192 0.64 -21.69 -7.68
CA GLU A 192 -0.12 -22.79 -7.09
C GLU A 192 0.39 -23.15 -5.69
N TYR A 193 -0.46 -23.82 -4.92
CA TYR A 193 -0.16 -24.28 -3.58
C TYR A 193 1.16 -25.10 -3.53
N PRO A 194 2.06 -24.87 -2.55
CA PRO A 194 1.95 -23.92 -1.42
C PRO A 194 2.61 -22.56 -1.72
N ALA A 195 1.81 -21.57 -2.09
CA ALA A 195 2.24 -20.20 -2.37
C ALA A 195 2.78 -19.50 -1.10
N PHE A 196 2.18 -19.73 0.07
CA PHE A 196 2.60 -19.11 1.33
C PHE A 196 3.73 -19.85 2.05
N LEU A 197 4.30 -20.91 1.49
CA LEU A 197 5.43 -21.62 2.12
C LEU A 197 6.59 -20.69 2.55
N PRO A 198 7.02 -19.68 1.75
CA PRO A 198 8.06 -18.75 2.18
C PRO A 198 7.69 -17.92 3.42
N LEU A 199 6.40 -17.61 3.62
CA LEU A 199 5.91 -16.84 4.77
C LEU A 199 6.19 -17.55 6.10
N THR A 200 6.13 -18.89 6.10
CA THR A 200 6.39 -19.74 7.28
C THR A 200 7.82 -19.63 7.83
N LYS A 201 8.74 -19.01 7.08
CA LYS A 201 10.14 -18.83 7.47
C LYS A 201 10.42 -17.48 8.14
N LEU A 202 9.40 -16.62 8.27
CA LEU A 202 9.53 -15.30 8.91
C LEU A 202 9.39 -15.42 10.44
N ASN A 203 10.53 -15.44 11.13
CA ASN A 203 10.57 -15.65 12.58
C ASN A 203 10.13 -14.42 13.39
N LYS A 204 10.05 -13.22 12.79
CA LYS A 204 9.64 -11.97 13.45
C LYS A 204 8.19 -11.58 13.17
N LEU A 205 7.47 -12.40 12.39
CA LEU A 205 6.10 -12.12 12.02
C LEU A 205 5.20 -12.17 13.27
N LYS A 206 4.44 -11.09 13.50
CA LYS A 206 3.55 -10.90 14.66
C LYS A 206 2.09 -10.92 14.27
N LYS A 207 1.76 -10.39 13.09
CA LYS A 207 0.39 -10.28 12.59
C LYS A 207 0.33 -10.56 11.09
N ILE A 208 -0.69 -11.29 10.69
CA ILE A 208 -1.14 -11.32 9.31
C ILE A 208 -2.59 -10.88 9.22
N SER A 209 -2.97 -10.34 8.06
CA SER A 209 -4.36 -10.09 7.73
C SER A 209 -4.61 -10.58 6.31
N ILE A 210 -5.35 -11.69 6.21
CA ILE A 210 -5.73 -12.30 4.94
C ILE A 210 -7.24 -12.55 5.00
N HIS A 211 -7.99 -11.99 4.04
CA HIS A 211 -9.43 -12.23 3.96
C HIS A 211 -9.73 -13.67 3.57
N TYR A 212 -10.83 -14.23 4.09
CA TYR A 212 -11.21 -15.65 4.07
C TYR A 212 -11.46 -16.29 2.69
N SER A 213 -11.34 -15.55 1.58
CA SER A 213 -11.83 -15.99 0.27
C SER A 213 -10.86 -15.82 -0.90
N TYR A 214 -9.62 -15.41 -0.64
CA TYR A 214 -8.68 -15.11 -1.73
C TYR A 214 -7.82 -16.28 -2.18
N PHE A 215 -7.64 -17.27 -1.32
CA PHE A 215 -6.76 -18.42 -1.55
C PHE A 215 -7.48 -19.75 -1.34
N SER A 216 -6.84 -20.86 -1.71
CA SER A 216 -7.40 -22.18 -1.46
C SER A 216 -7.39 -22.51 0.03
N THR A 217 -8.27 -23.43 0.45
CA THR A 217 -8.36 -23.87 1.85
C THR A 217 -7.02 -24.38 2.39
N GLU A 218 -6.25 -25.06 1.54
CA GLU A 218 -4.93 -25.61 1.88
C GLU A 218 -3.93 -24.52 2.29
N GLU A 219 -3.99 -23.32 1.69
CA GLU A 219 -3.13 -22.21 2.09
C GLU A 219 -3.42 -21.73 3.52
N TYR A 220 -4.70 -21.58 3.88
CA TYR A 220 -5.08 -21.19 5.23
C TYR A 220 -4.67 -22.25 6.25
N VAL A 221 -4.88 -23.53 5.92
CA VAL A 221 -4.44 -24.65 6.77
C VAL A 221 -2.92 -24.65 6.95
N LEU A 222 -2.15 -24.44 5.88
CA LEU A 222 -0.69 -24.32 5.93
C LEU A 222 -0.27 -23.19 6.87
N ILE A 223 -0.85 -22.00 6.72
CA ILE A 223 -0.49 -20.84 7.53
C ILE A 223 -0.87 -21.07 9.01
N GLN A 224 -2.08 -21.55 9.28
CA GLN A 224 -2.55 -21.81 10.64
C GLN A 224 -1.68 -22.85 11.35
N THR A 225 -1.28 -23.91 10.63
CA THR A 225 -0.43 -24.99 11.18
C THR A 225 1.01 -24.52 11.40
N ALA A 226 1.57 -23.76 10.46
CA ALA A 226 2.97 -23.33 10.52
C ALA A 226 3.20 -22.11 11.42
N LEU A 227 2.18 -21.27 11.63
CA LEU A 227 2.27 -19.99 12.34
C LEU A 227 1.18 -19.85 13.45
N PRO A 228 1.04 -20.81 14.38
CA PRO A 228 -0.08 -20.85 15.32
C PRO A 228 -0.11 -19.70 16.33
N ASN A 229 1.04 -19.03 16.54
CA ASN A 229 1.20 -17.93 17.50
C ASN A 229 1.14 -16.53 16.86
N VAL A 230 1.00 -16.45 15.53
CA VAL A 230 0.91 -15.18 14.80
C VAL A 230 -0.54 -14.68 14.83
N ASN A 231 -0.77 -13.42 15.16
CA ASN A 231 -2.12 -12.85 15.17
C ASN A 231 -2.71 -12.90 13.74
N GLY A 232 -3.99 -13.30 13.63
CA GLY A 232 -4.69 -13.38 12.34
C GLY A 232 -4.50 -14.68 11.57
N THR A 233 -3.89 -15.72 12.18
CA THR A 233 -3.78 -17.08 11.61
C THR A 233 -4.86 -18.05 12.10
N LYS A 234 -5.77 -17.59 12.95
CA LYS A 234 -6.89 -18.40 13.45
C LYS A 234 -8.10 -18.11 12.57
N TRP A 235 -8.39 -19.01 11.64
CA TRP A 235 -9.62 -19.00 10.87
C TRP A 235 -10.55 -20.07 11.45
N GLU A 236 -11.80 -19.69 11.70
CA GLU A 236 -12.85 -20.67 12.02
C GLU A 236 -12.96 -21.69 10.87
N PRO A 237 -13.44 -22.93 11.13
CA PRO A 237 -13.67 -23.91 10.09
C PRO A 237 -14.40 -23.29 8.91
N ILE A 238 -13.81 -23.39 7.71
CA ILE A 238 -14.38 -22.81 6.49
C ILE A 238 -15.68 -23.56 6.20
N ASN A 239 -16.80 -22.99 6.60
CA ASN A 239 -18.12 -23.48 6.26
C ASN A 239 -18.48 -22.97 4.86
N ILE A 240 -18.54 -23.88 3.88
CA ILE A 240 -19.04 -23.57 2.54
C ILE A 240 -20.56 -23.50 2.62
N TYR A 241 -21.10 -22.29 2.69
CA TYR A 241 -22.52 -22.07 2.46
C TYR A 241 -22.75 -22.06 0.94
N LYS A 242 -23.66 -22.90 0.43
CA LYS A 242 -24.24 -22.64 -0.90
C LYS A 242 -24.72 -21.19 -0.87
N SER A 243 -24.35 -20.37 -1.87
CA SER A 243 -24.88 -19.02 -1.94
C SER A 243 -26.40 -19.14 -1.80
N ARG A 244 -26.96 -18.45 -0.80
CA ARG A 244 -28.40 -18.32 -0.75
C ARG A 244 -28.72 -17.42 -1.94
N HIS A 245 -29.15 -18.01 -3.04
CA HIS A 245 -30.20 -17.36 -3.80
C HIS A 245 -31.32 -17.18 -2.78
N ILE A 246 -31.41 -15.97 -2.23
CA ILE A 246 -32.60 -15.56 -1.49
C ILE A 246 -33.58 -15.30 -2.62
N PRO A 247 -34.55 -16.19 -2.90
CA PRO A 247 -35.59 -15.85 -3.85
C PRO A 247 -36.22 -14.56 -3.33
N LEU A 248 -36.08 -13.50 -4.11
CA LEU A 248 -36.71 -12.24 -3.79
C LEU A 248 -38.22 -12.47 -3.90
N PRO A 249 -39.02 -11.99 -2.94
CA PRO A 249 -40.48 -11.98 -3.08
C PRO A 249 -40.88 -11.30 -4.41
N SER A 250 -41.97 -11.74 -5.03
CA SER A 250 -42.44 -11.19 -6.31
C SER A 250 -42.80 -9.69 -6.26
N ASP A 251 -42.98 -9.16 -5.05
CA ASP A 251 -43.23 -7.76 -4.73
C ASP A 251 -41.96 -6.97 -4.35
N ASP A 252 -40.80 -7.62 -4.27
CA ASP A 252 -39.53 -6.94 -4.05
C ASP A 252 -39.08 -6.24 -5.35
N VAL A 253 -38.83 -4.94 -5.26
CA VAL A 253 -38.45 -4.09 -6.41
C VAL A 253 -37.21 -4.58 -7.15
N ARG A 254 -36.35 -5.38 -6.51
CA ARG A 254 -35.14 -5.96 -7.11
C ARG A 254 -35.43 -7.23 -7.91
N PHE A 255 -36.59 -7.87 -7.73
CA PHE A 255 -37.00 -9.07 -8.47
C PHE A 255 -37.04 -8.81 -9.99
N ASN A 256 -37.36 -7.58 -10.39
CA ASN A 256 -37.42 -7.16 -11.80
C ASN A 256 -36.08 -6.62 -12.34
N LEU A 257 -35.01 -6.65 -11.55
CA LEU A 257 -33.69 -6.10 -11.92
C LEU A 257 -32.64 -7.18 -12.19
N THR A 258 -32.98 -8.46 -12.03
CA THR A 258 -32.10 -9.59 -12.28
C THR A 258 -32.29 -10.13 -13.70
N ASP A 259 -31.55 -9.55 -14.66
CA ASP A 259 -31.12 -10.22 -15.90
C ASP A 259 -29.58 -10.25 -15.93
#